data_AF-R7ALD9-F1
#
_entry.id   AF-R7ALD9-F1
#
_cell.length_a   1.000
_cell.length_b   1.000
_cell.length_c   1.000
_cell.angle_alpha   90.00
_cell.angle_beta   90.00
_cell.angle_gamma   90.00
#
_symmetry.space_group_name_H-M   'P 1'
#
loop_
_entity.id
_entity.type
_entity.pdbx_description
1 polymer ?
#
loop_
_entity_poly.entity_id
_entity_poly.type
_entity_poly.pdbx_seq_one_letter_code
_entity_poly.pdbx_strand_id
1 'polypeptide(L)'
;MAVSLEAGVQVESLYAPAAGGEETNLSLLDRVGGENGGQEEALNRLVLRELLGSLEKKERDLIVRRYFYDQTQTKIAEAMGISQVQVSRMEKRILKKMREGFE
;
A
#
# COMPACT_ATOMS: atom_id res chain seq x y z
N MET A 1 -30.88 27.93 -27.60
CA MET A 1 -29.83 28.18 -26.61
C MET A 1 -29.92 27.13 -25.52
N ALA A 2 -28.95 26.23 -25.43
CA ALA A 2 -28.44 25.65 -24.18
C ALA A 2 -27.23 24.78 -24.56
N VAL A 3 -26.18 24.87 -23.75
CA VAL A 3 -24.77 24.75 -24.09
C VAL A 3 -24.23 23.31 -24.04
N SER A 4 -23.25 22.99 -24.90
CA SER A 4 -22.38 21.81 -24.79
C SER A 4 -21.52 21.86 -23.52
N LEU A 5 -21.23 20.70 -22.94
CA LEU A 5 -20.02 20.46 -22.14
C LEU A 5 -19.49 19.07 -22.50
N GLU A 6 -18.47 19.08 -23.36
CA GLU A 6 -17.63 17.93 -23.65
C GLU A 6 -16.88 17.51 -22.38
N ALA A 7 -17.15 16.29 -21.90
CA ALA A 7 -16.32 15.66 -20.88
C ALA A 7 -15.01 15.21 -21.52
N GLY A 8 -14.08 16.17 -21.66
CA GLY A 8 -12.70 15.91 -22.03
C GLY A 8 -11.96 15.22 -20.90
N VAL A 9 -12.22 13.94 -20.67
CA VAL A 9 -11.33 13.10 -19.86
C VAL A 9 -10.19 12.68 -20.76
N GLN A 10 -9.11 13.45 -20.74
CA GLN A 10 -7.84 12.98 -21.30
C GLN A 10 -7.40 11.77 -20.47
N VAL A 11 -7.37 10.60 -21.10
CA VAL A 11 -6.88 9.37 -20.48
C VAL A 11 -5.37 9.43 -20.47
N GLU A 12 -4.81 10.00 -19.40
CA GLU A 12 -3.37 10.05 -19.20
C GLU A 12 -2.83 8.63 -18.97
N SER A 13 -1.76 8.28 -19.69
CA SER A 13 -1.18 6.94 -19.73
C SER A 13 -0.61 6.49 -18.38
N LEU A 14 -0.92 5.27 -17.96
CA LEU A 14 -0.48 4.62 -16.72
C LEU A 14 1.02 4.29 -16.64
N TYR A 15 1.82 4.72 -17.63
CA TYR A 15 3.26 4.43 -17.72
C TYR A 15 4.15 5.66 -17.53
N ALA A 16 3.76 6.60 -16.66
CA ALA A 16 4.68 7.62 -16.19
C ALA A 16 5.66 6.99 -15.17
N PRO A 17 6.98 7.07 -15.37
CA PRO A 17 7.94 6.52 -14.42
C PRO A 17 7.89 7.36 -13.13
N ALA A 18 7.40 6.74 -12.05
CA ALA A 18 7.33 7.36 -10.73
C ALA A 18 8.75 7.60 -10.20
N ALA A 19 9.26 8.79 -10.44
CA ALA A 19 10.49 9.28 -9.85
C ALA A 19 10.24 9.70 -8.39
N GLY A 20 10.67 8.85 -7.46
CA GLY A 20 11.29 9.21 -6.19
C GLY A 20 10.46 9.95 -5.12
N GLY A 21 10.44 9.37 -3.91
CA GLY A 21 10.17 10.10 -2.67
C GLY A 21 9.15 9.40 -1.77
N GLU A 22 9.38 9.45 -0.46
CA GLU A 22 8.52 8.85 0.57
C GLU A 22 7.06 9.38 0.50
N GLU A 23 6.85 10.56 -0.09
CA GLU A 23 5.53 11.12 -0.43
C GLU A 23 4.75 10.30 -1.46
N THR A 24 5.43 9.60 -2.38
CA THR A 24 4.75 8.78 -3.40
C THR A 24 4.02 7.60 -2.77
N ASN A 25 4.54 7.00 -1.69
CA ASN A 25 3.85 5.91 -1.00
C ASN A 25 2.59 6.42 -0.25
N LEU A 26 2.63 7.64 0.27
CA LEU A 26 1.48 8.29 0.90
C LEU A 26 0.39 8.62 -0.14
N SER A 27 0.80 9.10 -1.33
CA SER A 27 -0.11 9.40 -2.43
C SER A 27 -0.76 8.14 -3.05
N LEU A 28 -0.04 7.01 -3.09
CA LEU A 28 -0.60 5.73 -3.56
C LEU A 28 -1.66 5.18 -2.59
N LEU A 29 -1.49 5.36 -1.28
CA LEU A 29 -2.49 5.03 -0.26
C LEU A 29 -3.77 5.88 -0.39
N ASP A 30 -3.65 7.13 -0.83
CA ASP A 30 -4.79 8.05 -1.04
C ASP A 30 -5.62 7.73 -2.30
N ARG A 31 -5.03 7.11 -3.35
CA ARG A 31 -5.73 6.84 -4.63
C ARG A 31 -6.64 5.60 -4.63
N VAL A 32 -6.72 4.84 -3.54
CA VAL A 32 -7.55 3.61 -3.46
C VAL A 32 -9.03 3.91 -3.15
N GLY A 33 -9.37 5.13 -2.71
CA GLY A 33 -10.73 5.49 -2.30
C GLY A 33 -11.61 6.07 -3.40
N GLY A 34 -12.47 5.25 -3.99
CA GLY A 34 -13.58 5.67 -4.84
C GLY A 34 -14.82 6.06 -4.02
N GLU A 35 -15.50 7.10 -4.49
CA GLU A 35 -16.65 7.77 -3.87
C GLU A 35 -17.79 6.79 -3.58
N ASN A 36 -18.13 6.61 -2.29
CA ASN A 36 -19.39 6.08 -1.67
C ASN A 36 -19.14 5.28 -0.36
N GLY A 37 -17.89 5.00 0.02
CA GLY A 37 -17.50 4.33 1.28
C GLY A 37 -16.70 5.19 2.27
N GLY A 38 -16.74 6.52 2.09
CA GLY A 38 -15.68 7.43 2.54
C GLY A 38 -15.34 7.44 4.03
N GLN A 39 -16.30 7.23 4.94
CA GLN A 39 -16.04 7.32 6.38
C GLN A 39 -15.43 6.04 6.95
N GLU A 40 -16.01 4.88 6.65
CA GLU A 40 -15.46 3.58 7.07
C GLU A 40 -14.09 3.33 6.42
N GLU A 41 -13.96 3.70 5.15
CA GLU A 41 -12.70 3.57 4.43
C GLU A 41 -11.63 4.57 4.93
N ALA A 42 -12.02 5.79 5.31
CA ALA A 42 -11.10 6.73 5.97
C ALA A 42 -10.66 6.24 7.34
N LEU A 43 -11.55 5.66 8.14
CA LEU A 43 -11.21 5.03 9.42
C LEU A 43 -10.25 3.86 9.20
N ASN A 44 -10.53 2.97 8.23
CA ASN A 44 -9.66 1.87 7.87
C ASN A 44 -8.26 2.36 7.42
N ARG A 45 -8.20 3.43 6.62
CA ARG A 45 -6.92 4.06 6.22
C ARG A 45 -6.14 4.61 7.41
N LEU A 46 -6.82 5.26 8.36
CA LEU A 46 -6.18 5.84 9.53
C LEU A 46 -5.58 4.75 10.42
N VAL A 47 -6.35 3.69 10.69
CA VAL A 47 -5.89 2.53 11.46
C VAL A 47 -4.74 1.82 10.75
N LEU A 48 -4.82 1.61 9.43
CA LEU A 48 -3.73 1.01 8.66
C LEU A 48 -2.45 1.85 8.71
N ARG A 49 -2.55 3.19 8.65
CA ARG A 49 -1.37 4.07 8.80
C ARG A 49 -0.73 3.92 10.18
N GLU A 50 -1.53 3.84 11.23
CA GLU A 50 -1.03 3.66 12.60
C GLU A 50 -0.36 2.29 12.78
N LEU A 51 -1.00 1.22 12.32
CA LEU A 51 -0.45 -0.14 12.37
C LEU A 51 0.83 -0.28 11.55
N LEU A 52 0.90 0.29 10.34
CA LEU A 52 2.14 0.31 9.57
C LEU A 52 3.21 1.22 10.21
N GLY A 53 2.78 2.27 10.91
CA GLY A 53 3.61 3.17 11.69
C GLY A 53 4.34 2.47 12.84
N SER A 54 3.69 1.52 13.50
CA SER A 54 4.28 0.76 14.63
C SER A 54 5.29 -0.31 14.19
N LEU A 55 5.30 -0.69 12.91
CA LEU A 55 6.26 -1.64 12.34
C LEU A 55 7.65 -1.02 12.14
N GLU A 56 8.68 -1.82 12.39
CA GLU A 56 10.05 -1.46 12.03
C GLU A 56 10.20 -1.29 10.51
N LYS A 57 11.19 -0.50 10.08
CA LYS A 57 11.42 -0.20 8.65
C LYS A 57 11.49 -1.45 7.77
N LYS A 58 12.15 -2.52 8.25
CA LYS A 58 12.24 -3.80 7.51
C LYS A 58 10.91 -4.55 7.45
N GLU A 59 10.14 -4.52 8.54
CA GLU A 59 8.83 -5.17 8.61
C GLU A 59 7.83 -4.46 7.68
N ARG A 60 7.84 -3.14 7.69
CA ARG A 60 7.04 -2.30 6.79
C ARG A 60 7.40 -2.55 5.33
N ASP A 61 8.68 -2.56 4.98
CA ASP A 61 9.13 -2.80 3.59
C ASP A 61 8.65 -4.17 3.08
N LEU A 62 8.73 -5.23 3.92
CA LEU A 62 8.21 -6.55 3.58
C LEU A 62 6.70 -6.49 3.30
N ILE A 63 5.90 -5.89 4.18
CA ILE A 63 4.45 -5.81 4.03
C ILE A 63 4.07 -4.97 2.80
N VAL A 64 4.74 -3.85 2.59
CA VAL A 64 4.49 -2.99 1.42
C VAL A 64 4.78 -3.75 0.13
N ARG A 65 5.94 -4.40 0.01
CA ARG A 65 6.28 -5.28 -1.13
C ARG A 65 5.25 -6.38 -1.35
N ARG A 66 4.77 -6.97 -0.26
CA ARG A 66 3.87 -8.11 -0.30
C ARG A 66 2.46 -7.75 -0.76
N TYR A 67 1.90 -6.66 -0.24
CA TYR A 67 0.47 -6.33 -0.39
C TYR A 67 0.18 -5.12 -1.28
N PHE A 68 1.17 -4.26 -1.55
CA PHE A 68 1.01 -3.10 -2.44
C PHE A 68 1.71 -3.31 -3.78
N TYR A 69 2.77 -4.11 -3.82
CA TYR A 69 3.52 -4.43 -5.04
C TYR A 69 3.34 -5.90 -5.50
N ASP A 70 2.45 -6.66 -4.86
CA ASP A 70 2.14 -8.06 -5.17
C ASP A 70 3.37 -8.99 -5.34
N GLN A 71 4.46 -8.70 -4.60
CA GLN A 71 5.67 -9.50 -4.69
C GLN A 71 5.49 -10.85 -4.00
N THR A 72 6.02 -11.90 -4.62
CA THR A 72 6.05 -13.23 -3.99
C THR A 72 7.04 -13.24 -2.83
N GLN A 73 6.81 -14.09 -1.82
CA GLN A 73 7.75 -14.26 -0.71
C GLN A 73 9.17 -14.61 -1.20
N THR A 74 9.28 -15.35 -2.30
CA THR A 74 10.56 -15.68 -2.93
C THR A 74 11.25 -14.43 -3.50
N LYS A 75 10.54 -13.58 -4.24
CA LYS A 75 11.10 -12.31 -4.76
C LYS A 75 11.52 -11.37 -3.62
N ILE A 76 10.73 -11.32 -2.54
CA ILE A 76 11.06 -10.54 -1.35
C ILE A 76 12.31 -11.12 -0.67
N ALA A 77 12.40 -12.44 -0.56
CA ALA A 77 13.55 -13.13 0.03
C ALA A 77 14.85 -12.81 -0.72
N GLU A 78 14.81 -12.86 -2.05
CA GLU A 78 15.91 -12.46 -2.93
C GLU A 78 16.29 -10.99 -2.72
N ALA A 79 15.31 -10.08 -2.72
CA ALA A 79 15.55 -8.65 -2.52
C ALA A 79 16.12 -8.30 -1.14
N MET A 80 15.77 -9.07 -0.10
CA MET A 80 16.20 -8.87 1.28
C MET A 80 17.45 -9.68 1.65
N GLY A 81 17.95 -10.55 0.75
CA GLY A 81 19.12 -11.41 1.01
C GLY A 81 18.91 -12.45 2.12
N ILE A 82 17.67 -12.92 2.31
CA ILE A 82 17.30 -13.92 3.34
C ILE A 82 16.54 -15.08 2.70
N SER A 83 16.33 -16.17 3.43
CA SER A 83 15.56 -17.31 2.90
C SER A 83 14.06 -17.03 2.85
N GLN A 84 13.35 -17.67 1.91
CA GLN A 84 11.89 -17.60 1.83
C GLN A 84 11.21 -18.08 3.13
N VAL A 85 11.78 -19.05 3.82
CA VAL A 85 11.29 -19.50 5.13
C VAL A 85 11.40 -18.39 6.18
N GLN A 86 12.49 -17.62 6.19
CA GLN A 86 12.64 -16.46 7.08
C GLN A 86 11.62 -15.37 6.75
N VAL A 87 11.39 -15.07 5.47
CA VAL A 87 10.33 -14.14 5.03
C VAL A 87 8.97 -14.60 5.51
N SER A 88 8.62 -15.88 5.30
CA SER A 88 7.34 -16.44 5.72
C SER A 88 7.13 -16.32 7.24
N ARG A 89 8.16 -16.61 8.04
CA ARG A 89 8.10 -16.46 9.50
C ARG A 89 7.97 -15.00 9.92
N MET A 90 8.65 -14.09 9.22
CA MET A 90 8.59 -12.66 9.48
C MET A 90 7.21 -12.11 9.15
N GLU A 91 6.67 -12.40 7.96
CA GLU A 91 5.32 -12.02 7.53
C GLU A 91 4.26 -12.46 8.54
N LYS A 92 4.28 -13.74 8.97
CA LYS A 92 3.34 -14.24 9.98
C LYS A 92 3.44 -13.48 11.30
N ARG A 93 4.66 -13.15 11.75
CA ARG A 93 4.86 -12.39 12.99
C ARG A 93 4.34 -10.96 12.87
N ILE A 94 4.59 -10.32 11.74
CA ILE A 94 4.14 -8.95 11.46
C ILE A 94 2.61 -8.92 11.42
N LEU A 95 1.97 -9.83 10.68
CA LEU A 95 0.50 -9.91 10.62
C LEU A 95 -0.12 -10.20 11.99
N LYS A 96 0.55 -10.99 12.84
CA LYS A 96 0.13 -11.21 14.21
C LYS A 96 0.21 -9.92 15.03
N LYS A 97 1.33 -9.18 14.98
CA LYS A 97 1.49 -7.88 15.64
C LYS A 97 0.42 -6.87 15.19
N MET A 98 0.15 -6.79 13.88
CA MET A 98 -0.87 -5.89 13.33
C MET A 98 -2.27 -6.25 13.81
N ARG A 99 -2.57 -7.54 14.00
CA ARG A 99 -3.85 -8.01 14.55
C ARG A 99 -3.97 -7.69 16.04
N GLU A 100 -2.91 -7.91 16.82
CA GLU A 100 -2.89 -7.57 18.25
C GLU A 100 -2.96 -6.06 18.51
N GLY A 101 -2.50 -5.23 17.57
CA GLY A 101 -2.67 -3.77 17.65
C GLY A 101 -4.04 -3.26 17.21
N PHE A 102 -4.90 -4.13 16.67
CA PHE A 102 -6.26 -3.79 16.25
C PHE A 102 -7.32 -4.16 17.30
N GLU A 103 -7.00 -5.10 18.20
CA GLU A 103 -7.83 -5.49 19.36
C GLU A 103 -7.63 -4.55 20.54
#